data_AF-A0A0D0H2T5-F1
#
_entry.id   AF-A0A0D0H2T5-F1
#
_cell.length_a   1.000
_cell.length_b   1.000
_cell.length_c   1.000
_cell.angle_alpha   90.00
_cell.angle_beta   90.00
_cell.angle_gamma   90.00
#
_symmetry.space_group_name_H-M   'P 1'
#
loop_
_entity.id
_entity.type
_entity.pdbx_description
1 polymer ?
#
loop_
_entity_poly.entity_id
_entity_poly.type
_entity_poly.pdbx_seq_one_letter_code
_entity_poly.pdbx_strand_id
1 'polypeptide(L)'
;MTDHTAQEPGMNGEQSEQLPSLADRPLEEIESVAEILVEVRTISSQLTPEEVRTELRARLERAGIHLPSNDLDELVTQLAPSPIGGENQRP
;
A
#
# COMPACT_ATOMS: atom_id res chain seq x y z
N MET A 1 -15.00 54.35 -0.98
CA MET A 1 -13.54 54.28 -1.24
C MET A 1 -12.89 54.47 0.12
N THR A 2 -12.30 53.48 0.80
CA THR A 2 -11.66 52.22 0.39
C THR A 2 -11.80 51.20 1.54
N ASP A 3 -12.35 50.03 1.23
CA ASP A 3 -12.30 48.84 2.10
C ASP A 3 -10.95 48.15 1.87
N HIS A 4 -10.20 47.94 2.95
CA HIS A 4 -8.93 47.23 2.97
C HIS A 4 -8.90 46.44 4.28
N THR A 5 -8.93 45.10 4.21
CA THR A 5 -7.75 44.24 4.48
C THR A 5 -8.16 42.84 4.98
N ALA A 6 -7.71 41.83 4.21
CA ALA A 6 -7.37 40.45 4.58
C ALA A 6 -8.50 39.58 5.19
N GLN A 7 -9.20 38.74 4.43
CA GLN A 7 -8.71 37.52 3.76
C GLN A 7 -7.90 36.64 4.71
N GLU A 8 -8.59 35.89 5.56
CA GLU A 8 -8.05 34.71 6.23
C GLU A 8 -7.80 33.63 5.16
N PRO A 9 -6.55 33.20 4.91
CA PRO A 9 -6.30 32.01 4.12
C PRO A 9 -6.70 30.80 4.97
N GLY A 10 -7.74 30.10 4.52
CA GLY A 10 -8.14 28.80 5.05
C GLY A 10 -6.98 27.82 5.00
N MET A 11 -6.24 27.69 6.09
CA MET A 11 -5.32 26.60 6.35
C MET A 11 -6.13 25.41 6.85
N ASN A 12 -6.71 24.63 5.95
CA ASN A 12 -7.10 23.23 6.17
C ASN A 12 -7.08 22.50 4.80
N GLY A 13 -6.02 22.76 4.03
CA GLY A 13 -5.64 21.93 2.91
C GLY A 13 -4.53 20.99 3.35
N GLU A 14 -4.62 19.74 2.90
CA GLU A 14 -3.45 18.92 2.56
C GLU A 14 -2.78 18.11 3.69
N GLN A 15 -3.54 17.43 4.55
CA GLN A 15 -3.04 16.21 5.20
C GLN A 15 -4.14 15.13 5.32
N SER A 16 -4.97 14.99 4.28
CA SER A 16 -5.57 13.68 4.04
C SER A 16 -4.44 12.83 3.50
N GLU A 17 -3.90 11.98 4.36
CA GLU A 17 -2.96 10.91 4.02
C GLU A 17 -3.35 10.41 2.64
N GLN A 18 -2.46 10.68 1.68
CA GLN A 18 -2.60 10.30 0.28
C GLN A 18 -2.44 8.78 0.23
N LEU A 19 -3.39 8.08 0.84
CA LEU A 19 -3.64 6.68 0.63
C LEU A 19 -3.86 6.57 -0.88
N PRO A 20 -3.07 5.73 -1.58
CA PRO A 20 -3.26 5.54 -3.01
C PRO A 20 -4.74 5.26 -3.26
N SER A 21 -5.29 5.75 -4.38
CA SER A 21 -6.72 5.81 -4.74
C SER A 21 -7.48 4.48 -4.66
N LEU A 22 -7.60 3.92 -3.46
CA LEU A 22 -8.43 2.79 -3.10
C LEU A 22 -9.87 3.27 -2.89
N ALA A 23 -10.06 4.55 -2.54
CA ALA A 23 -11.37 5.12 -2.26
C ALA A 23 -12.31 5.24 -3.48
N ASP A 24 -11.76 5.20 -4.71
CA ASP A 24 -12.54 5.26 -5.97
C ASP A 24 -12.70 3.88 -6.63
N ARG A 25 -12.09 2.85 -6.07
CA ARG A 25 -12.22 1.47 -6.57
C ARG A 25 -13.53 0.86 -6.07
N PRO A 26 -14.21 0.03 -6.88
CA PRO A 26 -15.41 -0.66 -6.41
C PRO A 26 -15.06 -1.46 -5.16
N LEU A 27 -15.94 -1.43 -4.15
CA LEU A 27 -15.73 -2.11 -2.85
C LEU A 27 -15.33 -3.58 -3.05
N GLU A 28 -15.92 -4.24 -4.05
CA GLU A 28 -15.62 -5.62 -4.45
C GLU A 28 -14.15 -5.85 -4.83
N GLU A 29 -13.50 -4.86 -5.46
CA GLU A 29 -12.09 -4.94 -5.82
C GLU A 29 -11.20 -4.78 -4.57
N ILE A 30 -11.57 -3.90 -3.65
CA ILE A 30 -10.86 -3.72 -2.38
C ILE A 30 -10.93 -4.99 -1.53
N GLU A 31 -12.12 -5.60 -1.45
CA GLU A 31 -12.32 -6.88 -0.77
C GLU A 31 -11.49 -8.00 -1.41
N SER A 32 -11.45 -8.05 -2.74
CA SER A 32 -10.64 -9.02 -3.49
C SER A 32 -9.14 -8.84 -3.25
N VAL A 33 -8.64 -7.60 -3.23
CA VAL A 33 -7.23 -7.32 -2.89
C VAL A 33 -6.95 -7.77 -1.45
N ALA A 34 -7.82 -7.46 -0.49
CA ALA A 34 -7.63 -7.84 0.90
C ALA A 34 -7.57 -9.36 1.09
N GLU A 35 -8.44 -10.11 0.42
CA GLU A 35 -8.43 -11.58 0.42
C GLU A 35 -7.10 -12.11 -0.12
N ILE A 36 -6.67 -11.64 -1.29
CA ILE A 36 -5.40 -12.03 -1.91
C ILE A 36 -4.22 -11.76 -0.98
N LEU A 37 -4.19 -10.60 -0.32
CA LEU A 37 -3.13 -10.24 0.62
C LEU A 37 -3.07 -11.20 1.82
N VAL A 38 -4.22 -11.60 2.38
CA VAL A 38 -4.29 -12.58 3.47
C VAL A 38 -3.77 -13.94 3.02
N GLU A 39 -4.17 -14.40 1.85
CA GLU A 39 -3.70 -15.68 1.32
C GLU A 39 -2.19 -15.66 1.04
N VAL A 40 -1.65 -14.57 0.47
CA VAL A 40 -0.22 -14.43 0.19
C VAL A 40 0.57 -14.34 1.50
N ARG A 41 0.09 -13.60 2.49
CA ARG A 41 0.71 -13.51 3.83
C ARG A 41 0.81 -14.87 4.52
N THR A 42 -0.18 -15.74 4.32
CA THR A 42 -0.21 -17.07 4.93
C THR A 42 0.93 -17.96 4.42
N ILE A 43 1.33 -17.80 3.16
CA ILE A 43 2.42 -18.56 2.54
C ILE A 43 3.75 -17.79 2.51
N SER A 44 3.73 -16.46 2.69
CA SER A 44 4.91 -15.60 2.52
C SER A 44 6.07 -15.96 3.47
N SER A 45 5.76 -16.54 4.63
CA SER A 45 6.77 -16.99 5.60
C SER A 45 7.71 -18.08 5.05
N GLN A 46 7.33 -18.76 3.96
CA GLN A 46 8.12 -19.81 3.30
C GLN A 46 8.73 -19.34 1.97
N LEU A 47 8.49 -18.08 1.59
CA LEU A 47 8.85 -17.53 0.29
C LEU A 47 9.91 -16.43 0.45
N THR A 48 10.76 -16.31 -0.56
CA THR A 48 11.63 -15.14 -0.72
C THR A 48 10.80 -13.92 -1.15
N PRO A 49 11.30 -12.68 -0.96
CA PRO A 49 10.62 -11.47 -1.42
C PRO A 49 10.27 -11.49 -2.92
N GLU A 50 11.14 -12.07 -3.74
CA GLU A 50 10.92 -12.19 -5.19
C GLU A 50 9.80 -13.19 -5.53
N GLU A 51 9.70 -14.29 -4.76
CA GLU A 51 8.60 -15.25 -4.86
C GLU A 51 7.28 -14.66 -4.35
N VAL A 52 7.29 -13.91 -3.24
CA VAL A 52 6.11 -13.17 -2.74
C VAL A 52 5.61 -12.19 -3.79
N ARG A 53 6.51 -11.45 -4.45
CA ARG A 53 6.17 -10.53 -5.55
C ARG A 53 5.53 -11.25 -6.72
N THR A 54 6.10 -12.39 -7.12
CA THR A 54 5.62 -13.18 -8.26
C THR A 54 4.23 -13.74 -7.96
N GLU A 55 4.04 -14.30 -6.77
CA GLU A 55 2.78 -14.89 -6.34
C GLU A 55 1.67 -13.83 -6.16
N LEU A 56 2.00 -12.71 -5.52
CA LEU A 56 1.08 -11.58 -5.34
C LEU A 56 0.63 -11.04 -6.69
N ARG A 57 1.56 -10.81 -7.62
CA ARG A 57 1.25 -10.36 -8.97
C ARG A 57 0.36 -11.34 -9.72
N ALA A 58 0.68 -12.63 -9.69
CA ALA A 58 -0.09 -13.66 -10.38
C ALA A 58 -1.54 -13.75 -9.87
N ARG A 59 -1.76 -13.57 -8.55
CA ARG A 59 -3.11 -13.58 -7.97
C ARG A 59 -3.90 -12.33 -8.30
N LEU A 60 -3.28 -11.16 -8.22
CA LEU A 60 -3.91 -9.91 -8.64
C LEU A 60 -4.31 -9.96 -10.11
N GLU A 61 -3.44 -10.46 -11.00
CA GLU A 61 -3.75 -10.63 -12.43
C GLU A 61 -4.91 -11.62 -12.67
N ARG A 62 -4.99 -12.72 -11.90
CA ARG A 62 -6.13 -13.66 -11.97
C ARG A 62 -7.45 -13.04 -11.52
N ALA A 63 -7.41 -12.11 -10.58
CA ALA A 63 -8.56 -11.34 -10.12
C ALA A 63 -8.89 -10.15 -11.06
N GLY A 64 -8.13 -9.93 -12.12
CA GLY A 64 -8.30 -8.78 -13.02
C GLY A 64 -7.82 -7.46 -12.42
N ILE A 65 -7.05 -7.50 -11.34
CA ILE A 65 -6.60 -6.33 -10.58
C ILE A 65 -5.18 -5.99 -11.03
N HIS A 66 -5.03 -4.77 -11.53
CA HIS A 66 -3.72 -4.23 -11.91
C HIS A 66 -3.29 -3.18 -10.87
N LEU A 67 -2.24 -3.51 -10.13
CA LEU A 67 -1.56 -2.58 -9.24
C LEU A 67 -0.31 -1.99 -9.93
N PRO A 68 0.02 -0.73 -9.68
CA PRO A 68 1.29 -0.16 -10.11
C PRO A 68 2.46 -0.93 -9.49
N SER A 69 3.58 -1.00 -10.21
CA SER A 69 4.78 -1.70 -9.72
C SER A 69 5.27 -1.17 -8.37
N ASN A 70 5.06 0.12 -8.09
CA ASN A 70 5.45 0.75 -6.83
C ASN A 70 4.60 0.24 -5.65
N ASP A 71 3.28 0.22 -5.78
CA ASP A 71 2.38 -0.33 -4.77
C ASP A 71 2.61 -1.83 -4.54
N LEU A 72 2.91 -2.57 -5.62
CA LEU A 72 3.26 -3.99 -5.50
C LEU A 72 4.54 -4.18 -4.66
N ASP A 73 5.56 -3.35 -4.85
CA ASP A 73 6.83 -3.43 -4.11
C ASP A 73 6.64 -3.09 -2.61
N GLU A 74 5.82 -2.07 -2.32
CA GLU A 74 5.40 -1.71 -0.97
C GLU A 74 4.67 -2.87 -0.27
N LEU A 75 3.75 -3.55 -0.97
CA LEU A 75 3.03 -4.71 -0.45
C LEU A 75 3.97 -5.89 -0.21
N VAL A 76 4.90 -6.16 -1.13
CA VAL A 76 5.90 -7.21 -0.97
C VAL A 76 6.78 -6.94 0.25
N THR A 77 7.20 -5.69 0.46
CA THR A 77 8.00 -5.31 1.63
C THR A 77 7.25 -5.55 2.94
N GLN A 78 5.93 -5.34 2.95
CA GLN A 78 5.07 -5.58 4.12
C GLN A 78 4.74 -7.07 4.34
N LEU A 79 4.67 -7.86 3.27
CA LEU A 79 4.26 -9.27 3.31
C LEU A 79 5.43 -10.24 3.46
N ALA A 80 6.57 -9.92 2.84
CA ALA A 80 7.75 -10.74 2.92
C ALA A 80 8.26 -10.76 4.37
N PRO A 81 8.77 -11.90 4.85
CA PRO A 81 9.42 -11.95 6.15
C PRO A 81 10.55 -10.92 6.12
N SER A 82 10.48 -9.93 7.01
CA SER A 82 11.55 -8.94 7.14
C SER A 82 12.87 -9.69 7.27
N PRO A 83 13.94 -9.28 6.58
CA PRO A 83 15.23 -9.89 6.78
C PRO A 83 15.55 -9.77 8.27
N ILE A 84 15.58 -10.91 8.96
CA ILE A 84 15.99 -10.99 10.36
C ILE A 84 17.46 -10.59 10.38
N GLY A 85 17.75 -9.30 10.55
CA GLY A 85 19.09 -8.77 10.38
C GLY A 85 19.12 -7.27 10.55
N GLY A 86 18.92 -6.79 11.78
CA GLY A 86 18.98 -5.35 12.02
C GLY A 86 19.05 -4.82 13.45
N GLU A 87 18.78 -5.57 14.53
CA GLU A 87 18.75 -4.98 15.88
C GLU A 87 19.34 -5.87 16.99
N ASN A 88 20.57 -6.34 16.80
CA ASN A 88 21.47 -6.64 17.94
C ASN A 88 22.82 -5.92 17.74
N GLN A 89 22.74 -4.62 17.44
CA GLN A 89 23.82 -3.70 17.74
C GLN A 89 23.44 -2.88 18.97
N ARG A 90 24.32 -2.98 19.98
CA ARG A 90 24.60 -2.07 21.12
C ARG A 90 24.21 -2.61 22.50
N PRO A 91 24.98 -2.30 23.55
CA PRO A 91 26.40 -1.92 23.64
C PRO A 91 27.30 -3.03 24.20
#